data_AF-A0A8J4U8R0-F1
#
_entry.id   AF-A0A8J4U8R0-F1
#
_cell.length_a   1.000
_cell.length_b   1.000
_cell.length_c   1.000
_cell.angle_alpha   90.00
_cell.angle_beta   90.00
_cell.angle_gamma   90.00
#
_symmetry.space_group_name_H-M   'P 1'
#
loop_
_entity.id
_entity.type
_entity.pdbx_description
1 polymer ?
#
loop_
_entity_poly.entity_id
_entity_poly.type
_entity_poly.pdbx_seq_one_letter_code
_entity_poly.pdbx_strand_id
1 'polypeptide(L)'
;FGLDADFQVDLIRELDLSNATHGISQTAGLHNSSKAFLFRDAQRAVQLPSQITEELLELLRNKREFTFMASIQQKTSSSGVLFSIHESEF
;
A
#
# COMPACT_ATOMS: atom_id res chain seq x y z
N PHE A 1 14.22 -13.55 5.82
CA PHE A 1 13.04 -13.82 6.64
C PHE A 1 12.02 -14.50 5.76
N GLY A 2 11.59 -15.72 6.09
CA GLY A 2 10.61 -16.48 5.32
C GLY A 2 9.29 -16.50 6.08
N LEU A 3 8.40 -15.56 5.75
CA LEU A 3 6.98 -15.69 6.09
C LEU A 3 6.32 -16.49 4.97
N ASP A 4 5.26 -17.22 5.33
CA ASP A 4 4.43 -17.88 4.32
C ASP A 4 3.85 -16.82 3.36
N ALA A 5 3.95 -17.07 2.06
CA ALA A 5 3.46 -16.15 1.04
C ALA A 5 1.94 -15.92 1.19
N ASP A 6 1.23 -16.90 1.74
CA ASP A 6 -0.20 -16.84 1.98
C ASP A 6 -0.61 -15.83 3.09
N PHE A 7 0.35 -15.30 3.87
CA PHE A 7 0.10 -14.28 4.89
C PHE A 7 0.72 -12.92 4.57
N GLN A 8 1.10 -12.68 3.31
CA GLN A 8 1.72 -11.43 2.89
C GLN A 8 0.91 -10.76 1.77
N VAL A 9 0.69 -9.45 1.91
CA VAL A 9 0.17 -8.60 0.83
C VAL A 9 1.27 -7.67 0.35
N ASP A 10 1.59 -7.73 -0.94
CA ASP A 10 2.47 -6.76 -1.58
C ASP A 10 1.65 -5.65 -2.25
N LEU A 11 1.42 -4.56 -1.50
CA LEU A 11 0.63 -3.42 -1.98
C LEU A 11 1.20 -2.76 -3.24
N ILE A 12 2.51 -2.87 -3.52
CA ILE A 12 3.10 -2.31 -4.74
C ILE A 12 2.68 -3.15 -5.95
N ARG A 13 2.71 -4.48 -5.81
CA ARG A 13 2.22 -5.40 -6.86
C ARG A 13 0.73 -5.19 -7.12
N GLU A 14 -0.05 -5.06 -6.07
CA GLU A 14 -1.50 -4.92 -6.18
C GLU A 14 -1.95 -3.60 -6.84
N LEU A 15 -1.25 -2.49 -6.55
CA LEU A 15 -1.49 -1.21 -7.24
C LEU A 15 -1.09 -1.25 -8.72
N ASP A 16 -0.06 -2.01 -9.06
CA ASP A 16 0.39 -2.22 -10.44
C ASP A 16 -0.62 -3.07 -11.24
N LEU A 17 -1.09 -4.19 -10.68
CA LEU A 17 -2.09 -5.05 -11.32
C LEU A 17 -3.43 -4.34 -11.57
N SER A 18 -3.80 -3.41 -10.69
CA SER A 18 -5.02 -2.62 -10.83
C SER A 18 -4.90 -1.45 -11.79
N ASN A 19 -3.74 -1.23 -12.42
CA ASN A 19 -3.45 -0.07 -13.26
C ASN A 19 -3.84 1.25 -12.55
N ALA A 20 -3.54 1.35 -11.25
CA ALA A 20 -3.87 2.53 -10.48
C ALA A 20 -3.07 3.74 -11.00
N THR A 21 -3.77 4.66 -11.66
CA THR A 21 -3.18 5.87 -12.25
C THR A 21 -3.67 7.17 -11.60
N HIS A 22 -4.75 7.10 -10.81
CA HIS A 22 -5.31 8.27 -10.16
C HIS A 22 -4.49 8.66 -8.92
N GLY A 23 -3.96 9.88 -8.89
CA GLY A 23 -3.22 10.42 -7.75
C GLY A 23 -1.78 9.91 -7.56
N ILE A 24 -1.37 8.89 -8.32
CA ILE A 24 -0.03 8.31 -8.27
C ILE A 24 0.65 8.22 -9.63
N SER A 25 1.97 8.13 -9.62
CA SER A 25 2.76 7.74 -10.78
C SER A 25 3.82 6.72 -10.39
N GLN A 26 3.93 5.65 -11.18
CA GLN A 26 4.97 4.65 -10.99
C GLN A 26 6.36 5.23 -11.29
N THR A 27 7.33 4.88 -10.46
CA THR A 27 8.74 5.24 -10.59
C THR A 27 9.62 4.03 -10.21
N ALA A 28 10.93 4.14 -10.41
CA ALA A 28 11.89 3.15 -9.93
C ALA A 28 11.94 3.16 -8.40
N GLY A 29 11.94 1.98 -7.78
CA GLY A 29 12.07 1.82 -6.34
C GLY A 29 13.52 1.78 -5.85
N LEU A 30 13.67 1.61 -4.54
CA LEU A 30 14.97 1.62 -3.86
C LEU A 30 15.87 0.43 -4.25
N HIS A 31 15.27 -0.71 -4.58
CA HIS A 31 15.99 -1.93 -4.95
C HIS A 31 15.97 -2.14 -6.46
N ASN A 32 17.00 -2.79 -6.99
CA ASN A 32 17.10 -3.03 -8.43
C ASN A 32 15.86 -3.78 -8.95
N SER A 33 15.27 -3.25 -10.02
CA SER A 33 14.04 -3.76 -10.65
C SER A 33 12.78 -3.68 -9.80
N SER A 34 12.82 -3.07 -8.61
CA SER A 34 11.60 -2.84 -7.82
C SER A 34 10.86 -1.61 -8.33
N LYS A 35 9.53 -1.64 -8.24
CA LYS A 35 8.67 -0.49 -8.53
C LYS A 35 8.43 0.31 -7.26
N ALA A 36 8.11 1.59 -7.42
CA ALA A 36 7.60 2.46 -6.36
C ALA A 36 6.53 3.39 -6.94
N PHE A 37 5.74 4.01 -6.06
CA PHE A 37 4.71 4.96 -6.46
C PHE A 37 4.95 6.32 -5.83
N LEU A 38 5.01 7.35 -6.67
CA LEU A 38 5.04 8.75 -6.27
C LEU A 38 3.61 9.27 -6.13
N PHE A 39 3.24 9.68 -4.92
CA PHE A 39 1.95 10.31 -4.63
C PHE A 39 2.00 11.80 -4.98
N ARG A 40 1.02 12.28 -5.76
CA ARG A 40 0.98 13.66 -6.25
C ARG A 40 0.22 14.56 -5.28
N ASP A 41 0.76 15.75 -5.02
CA ASP A 41 0.44 16.58 -3.85
C ASP A 41 -1.06 16.85 -3.60
N ALA A 42 -1.87 16.97 -4.65
CA ALA A 42 -3.30 17.28 -4.56
C ALA A 42 -4.23 16.06 -4.53
N GLN A 43 -3.71 14.86 -4.81
CA GLN A 43 -4.49 13.62 -4.90
C GLN A 43 -3.69 12.49 -4.27
N ARG A 44 -3.68 12.44 -2.93
CA ARG A 44 -2.93 11.41 -2.16
C ARG A 44 -3.81 10.27 -1.65
N ALA A 45 -5.11 10.32 -1.91
CA ALA A 45 -6.04 9.27 -1.52
C ALA A 45 -6.02 8.17 -2.59
N VAL A 46 -5.18 7.17 -2.37
CA VAL A 46 -5.22 5.93 -3.14
C VAL A 46 -6.04 4.93 -2.36
N GLN A 47 -7.19 4.58 -2.91
CA GLN A 47 -7.99 3.47 -2.40
C GLN A 47 -7.47 2.19 -3.04
N LEU A 48 -7.24 1.17 -2.22
CA LEU A 48 -6.98 -0.16 -2.74
C LEU A 48 -8.25 -0.65 -3.46
N PRO A 49 -8.11 -1.44 -4.55
CA PRO A 49 -9.24 -2.13 -5.13
C PRO A 49 -9.98 -2.96 -4.06
N SER A 50 -11.29 -3.11 -4.22
CA SER A 50 -12.14 -3.82 -3.23
C SER A 50 -11.65 -5.23 -2.95
N GLN A 51 -11.26 -5.98 -3.99
CA GLN A 51 -10.73 -7.34 -3.86
C GLN A 51 -9.52 -7.44 -2.92
N ILE A 52 -8.56 -6.53 -3.06
CA ILE A 52 -7.34 -6.50 -2.24
C ILE A 52 -7.66 -6.03 -0.82
N THR A 53 -8.63 -5.11 -0.68
CA THR A 53 -9.11 -4.66 0.62
C THR A 53 -9.75 -5.81 1.40
N GLU A 54 -10.57 -6.64 0.75
CA GLU A 54 -11.18 -7.83 1.35
C GLU A 54 -10.13 -8.84 1.79
N GLU A 55 -9.16 -9.17 0.93
CA GLU A 55 -8.05 -10.07 1.26
C GLU A 55 -7.26 -9.58 2.48
N LEU A 56 -6.92 -8.29 2.53
CA LEU A 56 -6.23 -7.69 3.67
C LEU A 56 -7.08 -7.79 4.96
N LEU A 57 -8.38 -7.53 4.88
CA LEU A 57 -9.28 -7.65 6.03
C LEU A 57 -9.40 -9.10 6.51
N GLU A 58 -9.38 -10.08 5.61
CA GLU A 58 -9.36 -11.49 5.97
C GLU A 58 -8.05 -11.91 6.64
N LEU A 59 -6.91 -11.41 6.16
CA LEU A 59 -5.62 -11.66 6.78
C LEU A 59 -5.53 -11.06 8.19
N LEU A 60 -6.10 -9.89 8.39
CA LEU A 60 -6.18 -9.24 9.70
C LEU A 60 -7.25 -9.87 10.61
N ARG A 61 -8.22 -10.61 10.05
CA ARG A 61 -9.31 -11.22 10.81
C ARG A 61 -8.75 -12.16 11.86
N ASN A 62 -9.17 -11.94 13.11
CA ASN A 62 -8.74 -12.71 14.28
C ASN A 62 -7.22 -12.68 14.58
N LYS A 63 -6.45 -11.78 13.93
CA LYS A 63 -5.06 -11.52 14.29
C LYS A 63 -4.99 -10.38 15.30
N ARG A 64 -4.01 -10.46 16.20
CA ARG A 64 -3.76 -9.43 17.21
C ARG A 64 -2.60 -8.52 16.85
N GLU A 65 -1.72 -9.00 15.99
CA GLU A 65 -0.49 -8.34 15.59
C GLU A 65 -0.28 -8.55 14.10
N PHE A 66 0.30 -7.54 13.45
CA PHE A 66 0.77 -7.62 12.08
C PHE A 66 2.07 -6.81 11.97
N THR A 67 2.85 -7.12 10.94
CA THR A 67 4.08 -6.40 10.64
C THR A 67 3.90 -5.67 9.32
N PHE A 68 4.19 -4.37 9.31
CA PHE A 68 4.21 -3.56 8.09
C PHE A 68 5.67 -3.22 7.74
N MET A 69 6.07 -3.48 6.49
CA MET A 69 7.40 -3.13 5.98
C MET A 69 7.25 -2.20 4.79
N ALA A 70 7.95 -1.06 4.82
CA ALA A 70 7.93 -0.09 3.73
C ALA A 70 9.27 0.62 3.58
N SER A 71 9.61 0.95 2.33
CA SER A 71 10.67 1.92 1.99
C SER A 71 10.00 3.22 1.56
N ILE A 72 10.34 4.33 2.22
CA ILE A 72 9.62 5.60 2.05
C ILE A 72 10.63 6.71 1.77
N GLN A 73 10.35 7.49 0.73
CA GLN A 73 11.00 8.77 0.48
C GLN A 73 9.96 9.88 0.73
N GLN A 74 10.16 10.67 1.78
CA GLN A 74 9.25 11.73 2.19
C GLN A 74 9.96 13.09 2.20
N LYS A 75 9.24 14.15 1.82
CA LYS A 75 9.73 15.53 1.93
C LYS A 75 9.99 15.89 3.40
N THR A 76 11.07 16.62 3.65
CA THR A 76 11.40 17.13 4.99
C THR A 76 10.26 17.97 5.56
N SER A 77 10.08 17.90 6.88
CA SER A 77 9.08 18.68 7.63
C SER A 77 7.64 18.49 7.11
N SER A 78 7.28 17.25 6.76
CA SER A 78 5.92 16.89 6.35
C SER A 78 5.37 15.71 7.15
N SER A 79 4.06 15.53 7.11
CA SER A 79 3.37 14.35 7.66
C SER A 79 2.58 13.67 6.55
N GLY A 80 2.53 12.35 6.56
CA GLY A 80 1.81 11.55 5.59
C GLY A 80 1.29 10.27 6.23
N VAL A 81 0.11 9.83 5.80
CA VAL A 81 -0.46 8.55 6.19
C VAL A 81 0.14 7.46 5.31
N LEU A 82 0.67 6.40 5.92
CA LEU A 82 1.20 5.24 5.20
C LEU A 82 0.14 4.15 5.04
N PHE A 83 -0.68 3.99 6.08
CA PHE A 83 -1.72 2.98 6.16
C PHE A 83 -2.84 3.51 7.03
N SER A 84 -4.07 3.42 6.54
CA SER A 84 -5.26 3.67 7.33
C SER A 84 -6.37 2.72 6.93
N ILE A 85 -7.14 2.29 7.92
CA ILE A 85 -8.38 1.55 7.74
C ILE A 85 -9.49 2.49 8.20
N HIS A 86 -10.42 2.79 7.30
CA HIS A 86 -11.59 3.59 7.60
C HIS A 86 -12.83 2.74 7.33
N GLU A 87 -13.81 2.77 8.25
CA GLU A 87 -15.15 2.36 7.89
C GLU A 87 -15.69 3.37 6.87
N SER A 88 -16.19 2.87 5.74
CA SER A 88 -16.93 3.69 4.80
C SER A 88 -18.26 4.05 5.44
N GLU A 89 -18.49 5.33 5.72
CA GLU A 89 -19.83 5.83 6.06
C GLU A 89 -20.74 5.61 4.83
N PHE A 90 -21.76 4.77 5.00
CA PHE A 90 -22.81 4.54 4.00
C PHE A 90 -23.84 5.67 4.01
#